data_AF-A0A8T4LSE6-F1
#
_entry.id   AF-A0A8T4LSE6-F1
#
_cell.length_a   1.000
_cell.length_b   1.000
_cell.length_c   1.000
_cell.angle_alpha   90.00
_cell.angle_beta   90.00
_cell.angle_gamma   90.00
#
_symmetry.space_group_name_H-M   'P 1'
#
loop_
_entity.id
_entity.type
_entity.pdbx_description
1 polymer ?
#
loop_
_entity_poly.entity_id
_entity_poly.type
_entity_poly.pdbx_seq_one_letter_code
_entity_poly.pdbx_strand_id
1 'polypeptide(L)'
;MKNFILLFFVGLLITGCVQKQDTKDDKYLGYSIEDFVKSFNISNTQPPTFILDIPDKNVKVFKVSYGAPQDCESGCFYRSLIVIKNKEKIGWIHSDLPSISMYDFDSRDEYLFSDDFFSKLKNKDDWTYQYAFLPSLAKDSDAPDEVLLKIANSLSEYIQPSLAQALLENPKVKSNKKVLTIIANLPVFQGDAYKEVRSKAKLLLES
;
A
#
# COMPACT_ATOMS: atom_id res chain seq x y z
N MET A 1 -65.24 12.96 34.45
CA MET A 1 -64.40 12.36 33.39
C MET A 1 -64.10 13.41 32.32
N LYS A 2 -62.94 14.06 32.42
CA LYS A 2 -62.33 14.84 31.33
C LYS A 2 -60.82 14.58 31.39
N ASN A 3 -60.37 13.82 30.41
CA ASN A 3 -58.97 13.50 30.10
C ASN A 3 -58.31 14.73 29.44
N PHE A 4 -57.10 15.12 29.88
CA PHE A 4 -55.78 14.83 29.24
C PHE A 4 -55.58 15.72 27.99
N ILE A 5 -54.49 16.44 27.70
CA ILE A 5 -53.04 16.36 28.00
C ILE A 5 -52.44 17.77 27.84
N LEU A 6 -51.51 18.13 28.73
CA LEU A 6 -50.61 19.27 28.60
C LEU A 6 -49.41 18.86 27.74
N LEU A 7 -49.23 19.50 26.57
CA LEU A 7 -48.08 19.28 25.68
C LEU A 7 -46.82 19.91 26.27
N PHE A 8 -45.92 19.07 26.80
CA PHE A 8 -44.54 19.45 27.10
C PHE A 8 -43.66 19.10 25.90
N PHE A 9 -43.19 20.11 25.17
CA PHE A 9 -42.10 19.98 24.21
C PHE A 9 -40.78 19.83 24.97
N VAL A 10 -40.30 18.60 25.10
CA VAL A 10 -38.91 18.33 25.50
C VAL A 10 -38.05 18.44 24.25
N GLY A 11 -37.35 19.56 24.12
CA GLY A 11 -36.29 19.72 23.13
C GLY A 11 -35.12 18.81 23.48
N LEU A 12 -35.03 17.66 22.82
CA LEU A 12 -33.78 16.89 22.77
C LEU A 12 -32.77 17.68 21.94
N LEU A 13 -31.82 18.31 22.63
CA LEU A 13 -30.55 18.73 22.06
C LEU A 13 -29.79 17.47 21.65
N ILE A 14 -29.93 17.06 20.39
CA ILE A 14 -29.03 16.10 19.77
C ILE A 14 -27.71 16.85 19.57
N THR A 15 -26.84 16.80 20.57
CA THR A 15 -25.41 17.09 20.39
C THR A 15 -24.86 15.97 19.52
N GLY A 16 -25.03 16.10 18.21
CA GLY A 16 -24.34 15.29 17.24
C GLY A 16 -22.86 15.53 17.45
N CYS A 17 -22.16 14.52 17.98
CA CYS A 17 -20.73 14.40 17.83
C CYS A 17 -20.47 14.50 16.32
N VAL A 18 -20.01 15.66 15.86
CA VAL A 18 -19.35 15.78 14.58
C VAL A 18 -18.12 14.90 14.72
N GLN A 19 -18.27 13.64 14.31
CA GLN A 19 -17.13 12.77 14.05
C GLN A 19 -16.28 13.54 13.06
N LYS A 20 -15.14 14.02 13.57
CA LYS A 20 -14.06 14.58 12.78
C LYS A 20 -13.74 13.52 11.73
N GLN A 21 -14.23 13.74 10.53
CA GLN A 21 -13.96 12.91 9.38
C GLN A 21 -12.44 12.96 9.23
N ASP A 22 -11.76 11.86 9.56
CA ASP A 22 -10.33 11.72 9.31
C ASP A 22 -10.14 12.03 7.83
N THR A 23 -9.58 13.20 7.55
CA THR A 23 -9.18 13.57 6.21
C THR A 23 -8.05 12.62 5.87
N LYS A 24 -8.40 11.52 5.17
CA LYS A 24 -7.45 10.67 4.47
C LYS A 24 -6.46 11.57 3.75
N ASP A 25 -5.19 11.20 3.80
CA ASP A 25 -4.07 12.09 3.47
C ASP A 25 -3.99 12.28 1.94
N ASP A 26 -4.94 13.06 1.39
CA ASP A 26 -5.06 13.48 -0.02
C ASP A 26 -3.97 14.52 -0.37
N LYS A 27 -2.82 14.44 0.29
CA LYS A 27 -1.75 15.43 0.31
C LYS A 27 -1.25 15.84 -1.08
N TYR A 28 -1.37 14.94 -2.05
CA TYR A 28 -0.93 15.15 -3.44
C TYR A 28 -2.05 14.98 -4.46
N LEU A 29 -3.30 15.12 -4.05
CA LEU A 29 -4.44 15.05 -4.97
C LEU A 29 -4.36 16.20 -6.00
N GLY A 30 -4.54 15.87 -7.28
CA GLY A 30 -4.51 16.81 -8.40
C GLY A 30 -3.11 17.20 -8.88
N TYR A 31 -2.04 16.72 -8.22
CA TYR A 31 -0.68 17.04 -8.65
C TYR A 31 -0.35 16.45 -10.02
N SER A 32 0.33 17.24 -10.86
CA SER A 32 1.01 16.70 -12.03
C SER A 32 2.20 15.85 -11.60
N ILE A 33 2.69 14.97 -12.49
CA ILE A 33 3.90 14.18 -12.20
C ILE A 33 5.10 15.09 -11.92
N GLU A 34 5.22 16.18 -12.67
CA GLU A 34 6.32 17.13 -12.54
C GLU A 34 6.26 17.87 -11.21
N ASP A 35 5.08 18.38 -10.83
CA ASP A 35 4.89 19.09 -9.56
C ASP A 35 5.12 18.16 -8.37
N PHE A 36 4.64 16.91 -8.49
CA PHE A 36 4.86 15.89 -7.48
C PHE A 36 6.36 15.63 -7.26
N VAL A 37 7.12 15.34 -8.31
CA VAL A 37 8.56 15.07 -8.21
C VAL A 37 9.33 16.28 -7.67
N LYS A 38 9.01 17.49 -8.15
CA LYS A 38 9.66 18.74 -7.69
C LYS A 38 9.39 19.02 -6.21
N SER A 39 8.25 18.61 -5.67
CA SER A 39 7.88 18.90 -4.27
C SER A 39 8.80 18.26 -3.21
N PHE A 40 9.59 17.23 -3.57
CA PHE A 40 10.48 16.54 -2.65
C PHE A 40 11.93 17.07 -2.66
N ASN A 41 12.24 18.07 -3.49
CA ASN A 41 13.57 18.68 -3.60
C ASN A 41 14.72 17.65 -3.65
N ILE A 42 14.53 16.57 -4.41
CA ILE A 42 15.49 15.48 -4.52
C ILE A 42 16.62 15.93 -5.46
N SER A 43 17.86 15.86 -4.98
CA SER A 43 19.03 16.28 -5.78
C SER A 43 19.25 15.39 -7.01
N ASN A 44 19.55 16.02 -8.15
CA ASN A 44 19.92 15.35 -9.42
C ASN A 44 18.84 14.38 -9.94
N THR A 45 17.55 14.71 -9.75
CA THR A 45 16.44 13.94 -10.33
C THR A 45 16.52 13.90 -11.84
N GLN A 46 16.38 12.71 -12.40
CA GLN A 46 16.22 12.48 -13.82
C GLN A 46 14.73 12.55 -14.20
N PRO A 47 14.41 12.77 -15.50
CA PRO A 47 13.05 12.66 -15.98
C PRO A 47 12.42 11.29 -15.64
N PRO A 48 11.12 11.24 -15.32
CA PRO A 48 10.44 9.98 -15.02
C PRO A 48 10.51 8.97 -16.18
N THR A 49 10.80 7.71 -15.86
CA THR A 49 10.71 6.58 -16.81
C THR A 49 9.43 5.79 -16.52
N PHE A 50 8.52 5.74 -17.48
CA PHE A 50 7.27 4.99 -17.33
C PHE A 50 7.51 3.49 -17.39
N ILE A 51 7.02 2.78 -16.36
CA ILE A 51 6.99 1.33 -16.28
C ILE A 51 5.70 0.85 -16.94
N LEU A 52 4.56 1.39 -16.50
CA LEU A 52 3.23 0.99 -16.92
C LEU A 52 2.36 2.24 -17.14
N ASP A 53 1.62 2.29 -18.25
CA ASP A 53 0.61 3.31 -18.53
C ASP A 53 -0.67 2.61 -18.98
N ILE A 54 -1.77 2.86 -18.29
CA ILE A 54 -3.10 2.30 -18.56
C ILE A 54 -4.06 3.48 -18.75
N PRO A 55 -4.16 4.03 -19.97
CA PRO A 55 -4.85 5.30 -20.21
C PRO A 55 -6.35 5.26 -19.88
N ASP A 56 -7.04 4.16 -20.21
CA ASP A 56 -8.48 3.99 -19.97
C ASP A 56 -8.84 3.91 -18.47
N LYS A 57 -7.86 3.61 -17.62
CA LYS A 57 -7.99 3.60 -16.16
C LYS A 57 -7.35 4.80 -15.49
N ASN A 58 -6.67 5.66 -16.27
CA ASN A 58 -5.88 6.79 -15.78
C ASN A 58 -4.86 6.36 -14.70
N VAL A 59 -4.16 5.24 -14.94
CA VAL A 59 -3.12 4.72 -14.04
C VAL A 59 -1.77 4.76 -14.70
N LYS A 60 -0.77 5.26 -13.98
CA LYS A 60 0.64 5.26 -14.39
C LYS A 60 1.53 4.79 -13.25
N VAL A 61 2.45 3.87 -13.56
CA VAL A 61 3.54 3.48 -12.67
C VAL A 61 4.84 3.91 -13.33
N PHE A 62 5.69 4.60 -12.59
CA PHE A 62 6.94 5.13 -13.14
C PHE A 62 8.04 5.20 -12.10
N LYS A 63 9.27 5.25 -12.62
CA LYS A 63 10.49 5.34 -11.84
C LYS A 63 11.04 6.76 -11.90
N VAL A 64 11.51 7.26 -10.77
CA VAL A 64 12.27 8.51 -10.68
C VAL A 64 13.68 8.17 -10.19
N SER A 65 14.65 8.30 -11.09
CA SER A 65 16.06 8.08 -10.76
C SER A 65 16.68 9.37 -10.22
N TYR A 66 17.57 9.26 -9.24
CA TYR A 66 18.17 10.43 -8.59
C TYR A 66 19.58 10.15 -8.04
N GLY A 67 20.25 11.22 -7.62
CA GLY A 67 21.61 11.18 -7.08
C GLY A 67 22.70 11.21 -8.15
N ALA A 68 23.96 11.19 -7.70
CA ALA A 68 25.10 11.10 -8.60
C ALA A 68 25.18 9.70 -9.21
N PRO A 69 25.53 9.59 -10.51
CA PRO A 69 25.79 8.29 -11.12
C PRO A 69 26.87 7.55 -10.32
N GLN A 70 26.59 6.32 -9.92
CA GLN A 70 27.61 5.45 -9.32
C GLN A 70 28.37 4.78 -10.46
N ASP A 71 29.66 5.11 -10.60
CA ASP A 71 30.50 4.64 -11.70
C ASP A 71 30.83 3.15 -11.52
N CYS A 72 30.60 2.35 -12.55
CA CYS A 72 30.92 0.92 -12.53
C CYS A 72 31.12 0.36 -13.95
N GLU A 73 31.89 -0.74 -14.05
CA GLU A 73 32.37 -1.33 -15.32
C GLU A 73 31.26 -1.74 -16.30
N SER A 74 30.00 -1.84 -15.84
CA SER A 74 28.82 -2.19 -16.65
C SER A 74 27.86 -1.01 -16.91
N GLY A 75 28.25 0.22 -16.56
CA GLY A 75 27.48 1.45 -16.76
C GLY A 75 26.86 1.99 -15.46
N CYS A 76 26.70 3.31 -15.39
CA CYS A 76 26.25 4.01 -14.19
C CYS A 76 24.83 3.61 -13.75
N PHE A 77 24.64 3.33 -12.46
CA PHE A 77 23.31 3.19 -11.87
C PHE A 77 22.97 4.36 -10.94
N TYR A 78 21.68 4.63 -10.84
CA TYR A 78 21.09 5.65 -9.97
C TYR A 78 20.25 4.98 -8.89
N ARG A 79 20.10 5.66 -7.76
CA ARG A 79 19.02 5.32 -6.83
C ARG A 79 17.68 5.60 -7.51
N SER A 80 16.67 4.83 -7.15
CA SER A 80 15.40 4.83 -7.86
C SER A 80 14.24 4.75 -6.88
N LEU A 81 13.28 5.64 -7.07
CA LEU A 81 12.01 5.65 -6.38
C LEU A 81 10.92 5.17 -7.34
N ILE A 82 9.91 4.49 -6.82
CA ILE A 82 8.77 4.05 -7.62
C ILE A 82 7.52 4.80 -7.19
N VAL A 83 6.83 5.36 -8.18
CA VAL A 83 5.61 6.15 -8.01
C VAL A 83 4.46 5.46 -8.71
N ILE A 84 3.28 5.57 -8.10
CA ILE A 84 2.02 5.31 -8.78
C ILE A 84 1.19 6.60 -8.83
N LYS A 85 0.59 6.85 -9.98
CA LYS A 85 -0.48 7.83 -10.17
C LYS A 85 -1.74 7.07 -10.56
N ASN A 86 -2.81 7.24 -9.79
CA ASN A 86 -4.13 6.70 -10.08
C ASN A 86 -5.15 7.83 -10.08
N LYS A 87 -5.71 8.12 -11.25
CA LYS A 87 -6.59 9.27 -11.48
C LYS A 87 -5.90 10.58 -11.06
N GLU A 88 -6.40 11.23 -10.02
CA GLU A 88 -5.86 12.48 -9.47
C GLU A 88 -4.86 12.25 -8.34
N LYS A 89 -4.75 11.03 -7.82
CA LYS A 89 -3.92 10.69 -6.67
C LYS A 89 -2.55 10.20 -7.15
N ILE A 90 -1.49 10.65 -6.48
CA ILE A 90 -0.10 10.30 -6.81
C ILE A 90 0.71 10.11 -5.53
N GLY A 91 1.61 9.13 -5.51
CA GLY A 91 2.38 8.81 -4.32
C GLY A 91 3.43 7.72 -4.53
N TRP A 92 4.36 7.63 -3.58
CA TRP A 92 5.47 6.67 -3.63
C TRP A 92 5.02 5.29 -3.17
N ILE A 93 5.29 4.26 -3.96
CA ILE A 93 5.10 2.85 -3.55
C ILE A 93 6.43 2.18 -3.21
N HIS A 94 7.55 2.82 -3.51
CA HIS A 94 8.87 2.43 -3.01
C HIS A 94 9.79 3.64 -2.89
N SER A 95 10.48 3.73 -1.76
CA SER A 95 11.45 4.77 -1.47
C SER A 95 12.47 4.31 -0.42
N ASP A 96 13.74 4.62 -0.66
CA ASP A 96 14.82 4.56 0.32
C ASP A 96 15.08 5.93 1.00
N LEU A 97 14.33 6.97 0.63
CA LEU A 97 14.37 8.27 1.31
C LEU A 97 13.65 8.20 2.65
N PRO A 98 14.26 8.71 3.73
CA PRO A 98 13.61 8.78 5.04
C PRO A 98 12.47 9.79 5.03
N SER A 99 11.44 9.53 5.85
CA SER A 99 10.33 10.47 6.13
C SER A 99 9.48 10.87 4.92
N ILE A 100 9.43 10.03 3.89
CA ILE A 100 8.52 10.22 2.77
C ILE A 100 7.15 9.58 3.07
N SER A 101 6.07 10.28 2.77
CA SER A 101 4.72 9.70 2.83
C SER A 101 4.56 8.74 1.65
N MET A 102 4.24 7.48 1.94
CA MET A 102 3.92 6.49 0.92
C MET A 102 2.53 6.74 0.33
N TYR A 103 2.24 6.10 -0.81
CA TYR A 103 0.90 6.07 -1.37
C TYR A 103 -0.05 5.42 -0.36
N ASP A 104 -0.98 6.20 0.15
CA ASP A 104 -2.10 5.74 0.98
C ASP A 104 -3.08 5.01 0.05
N PHE A 105 -3.34 3.72 0.22
CA PHE A 105 -4.34 3.01 -0.60
C PHE A 105 -5.72 3.16 0.02
N ASP A 106 -6.78 3.36 -0.76
CA ASP A 106 -8.13 3.41 -0.20
C ASP A 106 -9.19 2.81 -1.14
N SER A 107 -10.46 2.85 -0.73
CA SER A 107 -11.58 2.27 -1.50
C SER A 107 -11.78 2.90 -2.87
N ARG A 108 -11.23 4.09 -3.16
CA ARG A 108 -11.26 4.73 -4.49
C ARG A 108 -10.24 4.10 -5.45
N ASP A 109 -9.32 3.30 -4.93
CA ASP A 109 -8.24 2.61 -5.65
C ASP A 109 -8.63 1.20 -6.15
N GLU A 110 -9.93 0.89 -6.26
CA GLU A 110 -10.47 -0.44 -6.62
C GLU A 110 -9.74 -1.13 -7.78
N TYR A 111 -9.44 -0.40 -8.86
CA TYR A 111 -8.74 -0.98 -10.02
C TYR A 111 -7.32 -1.46 -9.66
N LEU A 112 -6.62 -0.78 -8.75
CA LEU A 112 -5.29 -1.18 -8.30
C LEU A 112 -5.33 -2.50 -7.53
N PHE A 113 -6.47 -2.90 -6.98
CA PHE A 113 -6.66 -4.18 -6.28
C PHE A 113 -7.01 -5.35 -7.21
N SER A 114 -7.24 -5.07 -8.49
CA SER A 114 -7.73 -6.07 -9.45
C SER A 114 -6.64 -7.03 -9.96
N ASP A 115 -7.07 -8.24 -10.34
CA ASP A 115 -6.22 -9.22 -11.02
C ASP A 115 -5.64 -8.69 -12.34
N ASP A 116 -6.40 -7.86 -13.07
CA ASP A 116 -5.94 -7.22 -14.31
C ASP A 116 -4.75 -6.30 -14.05
N PHE A 117 -4.85 -5.41 -13.05
CA PHE A 117 -3.74 -4.53 -12.69
C PHE A 117 -2.51 -5.33 -12.22
N PHE A 118 -2.71 -6.30 -11.31
CA PHE A 118 -1.63 -7.14 -10.80
C PHE A 118 -0.89 -7.85 -11.94
N SER A 119 -1.64 -8.45 -12.87
CA SER A 119 -1.06 -9.17 -14.01
C SER A 119 -0.32 -8.24 -14.95
N LYS A 120 -0.87 -7.06 -15.26
CA LYS A 120 -0.21 -6.06 -16.11
C LYS A 120 1.09 -5.55 -15.50
N LEU A 121 1.09 -5.22 -14.21
CA LEU A 121 2.29 -4.74 -13.53
C LEU A 121 3.35 -5.85 -13.45
N LYS A 122 2.97 -7.05 -13.00
CA LYS A 122 3.87 -8.21 -12.92
C LYS A 122 4.53 -8.53 -14.28
N ASN A 123 3.75 -8.56 -15.35
CA ASN A 123 4.26 -8.88 -16.69
C ASN A 123 5.16 -7.78 -17.26
N LYS A 124 4.93 -6.52 -16.83
CA LYS A 124 5.70 -5.38 -17.32
C LYS A 124 7.01 -5.19 -16.57
N ASP A 125 6.98 -5.37 -15.25
CA ASP A 125 8.14 -5.29 -14.38
C ASP A 125 7.88 -6.08 -13.08
N ASP A 126 8.32 -7.35 -13.05
CA ASP A 126 8.13 -8.23 -11.89
C ASP A 126 8.83 -7.68 -10.65
N TRP A 127 9.97 -7.01 -10.79
CA TRP A 127 10.65 -6.41 -9.64
C TRP A 127 9.77 -5.35 -8.95
N THR A 128 9.18 -4.44 -9.71
CA THR A 128 8.28 -3.41 -9.19
C THR A 128 7.04 -4.03 -8.58
N TYR A 129 6.47 -5.05 -9.20
CA TYR A 129 5.34 -5.78 -8.63
C TYR A 129 5.70 -6.39 -7.26
N GLN A 130 6.77 -7.18 -7.21
CA GLN A 130 7.17 -7.98 -6.05
C GLN A 130 7.77 -7.15 -4.90
N TYR A 131 8.58 -6.14 -5.20
CA TYR A 131 9.41 -5.44 -4.21
C TYR A 131 9.01 -3.98 -3.94
N ALA A 132 8.11 -3.41 -4.75
CA ALA A 132 7.55 -2.08 -4.51
C ALA A 132 6.05 -2.16 -4.20
N PHE A 133 5.26 -2.65 -5.16
CA PHE A 133 3.80 -2.60 -5.07
C PHE A 133 3.23 -3.50 -3.98
N LEU A 134 3.53 -4.81 -3.98
CA LEU A 134 3.00 -5.73 -2.98
C LEU A 134 3.40 -5.35 -1.54
N PRO A 135 4.66 -4.99 -1.23
CA PRO A 135 5.03 -4.55 0.12
C PRO A 135 4.32 -3.28 0.56
N SER A 136 4.14 -2.29 -0.35
CA SER A 136 3.40 -1.07 -0.03
C SER A 136 1.95 -1.40 0.31
N LEU A 137 1.30 -2.23 -0.49
CA LEU A 137 -0.08 -2.66 -0.30
C LEU A 137 -0.26 -3.54 0.95
N ALA A 138 0.71 -4.41 1.25
CA ALA A 138 0.68 -5.28 2.42
C ALA A 138 0.74 -4.51 3.74
N LYS A 139 1.44 -3.37 3.79
CA LYS A 139 1.53 -2.53 5.00
C LYS A 139 0.33 -1.62 5.21
N ASP A 140 -0.37 -1.31 4.13
CA ASP A 140 -1.44 -0.33 4.13
C ASP A 140 -2.67 -0.81 4.92
N SER A 141 -3.11 -0.03 5.90
CA SER A 141 -4.24 -0.40 6.76
C SER A 141 -5.59 -0.41 6.06
N ASP A 142 -5.71 0.25 4.91
CA ASP A 142 -6.92 0.37 4.13
C ASP A 142 -7.02 -0.69 3.01
N ALA A 143 -5.95 -1.44 2.77
CA ALA A 143 -5.97 -2.60 1.86
C ALA A 143 -7.14 -3.56 2.19
N PRO A 144 -7.90 -4.03 1.18
CA PRO A 144 -8.99 -4.98 1.39
C PRO A 144 -8.51 -6.33 1.94
N ASP A 145 -9.31 -6.99 2.77
CA ASP A 145 -8.96 -8.29 3.36
C ASP A 145 -8.69 -9.36 2.29
N GLU A 146 -9.43 -9.34 1.19
CA GLU A 146 -9.25 -10.26 0.06
C GLU A 146 -7.90 -10.06 -0.65
N VAL A 147 -7.42 -8.82 -0.72
CA VAL A 147 -6.11 -8.47 -1.27
C VAL A 147 -5.01 -8.99 -0.34
N LEU A 148 -5.12 -8.73 0.96
CA LEU A 148 -4.16 -9.23 1.95
C LEU A 148 -4.09 -10.76 1.96
N LEU A 149 -5.25 -11.43 1.84
CA LEU A 149 -5.33 -12.89 1.71
C LEU A 149 -4.65 -13.39 0.43
N LYS A 150 -4.87 -12.71 -0.70
CA LYS A 150 -4.23 -13.04 -1.97
C LYS A 150 -2.71 -12.92 -1.88
N ILE A 151 -2.19 -11.85 -1.28
CA ILE A 151 -0.76 -11.67 -1.03
C ILE A 151 -0.23 -12.83 -0.18
N ALA A 152 -0.91 -13.17 0.92
CA ALA A 152 -0.48 -14.25 1.80
C ALA A 152 -0.40 -15.62 1.09
N ASN A 153 -1.38 -15.94 0.23
CA ASN A 153 -1.37 -17.18 -0.55
C ASN A 153 -0.18 -17.25 -1.52
N SER A 154 0.22 -16.12 -2.12
CA SER A 154 1.32 -16.07 -3.08
C SER A 154 2.71 -16.34 -2.46
N LEU A 155 2.86 -16.20 -1.14
CA LEU A 155 4.15 -16.40 -0.43
C LEU A 155 4.66 -17.85 -0.50
N SER A 156 3.79 -18.81 -0.82
CA SER A 156 4.17 -20.21 -1.02
C SER A 156 4.80 -20.47 -2.39
N GLU A 157 4.49 -19.63 -3.37
CA GLU A 157 4.98 -19.73 -4.75
C GLU A 157 6.26 -18.91 -4.94
N TYR A 158 6.38 -17.80 -4.22
CA TYR A 158 7.53 -16.90 -4.31
C TYR A 158 8.05 -16.57 -2.92
N ILE A 159 9.32 -16.92 -2.66
CA ILE A 159 9.95 -16.79 -1.33
C ILE A 159 10.26 -15.32 -1.04
N GLN A 160 9.45 -14.65 -0.20
CA GLN A 160 9.62 -13.26 0.21
C GLN A 160 9.37 -13.06 1.73
N PRO A 161 10.38 -13.30 2.58
CA PRO A 161 10.26 -13.08 4.02
C PRO A 161 9.92 -11.64 4.41
N SER A 162 10.42 -10.65 3.67
CA SER A 162 10.14 -9.24 3.89
C SER A 162 8.68 -8.88 3.61
N LEU A 163 8.05 -9.47 2.58
CA LEU A 163 6.63 -9.28 2.29
C LEU A 163 5.76 -9.95 3.36
N ALA A 164 6.13 -11.16 3.82
CA ALA A 164 5.45 -11.82 4.93
C ALA A 164 5.53 -10.97 6.22
N GLN A 165 6.68 -10.38 6.51
CA GLN A 165 6.86 -9.46 7.63
C GLN A 165 6.01 -8.19 7.48
N ALA A 166 5.94 -7.62 6.27
CA ALA A 166 5.08 -6.48 5.97
C ALA A 166 3.59 -6.78 6.21
N LEU A 167 3.10 -7.98 5.84
CA LEU A 167 1.75 -8.42 6.18
C LEU A 167 1.54 -8.47 7.69
N LEU A 168 2.48 -9.01 8.47
CA LEU A 168 2.35 -9.07 9.94
C LEU A 168 2.39 -7.69 10.64
N GLU A 169 2.94 -6.68 9.98
CA GLU A 169 2.90 -5.28 10.45
C GLU A 169 1.51 -4.66 10.29
N ASN A 170 0.72 -5.13 9.33
CA ASN A 170 -0.60 -4.61 9.02
C ASN A 170 -1.60 -4.83 10.19
N PRO A 171 -2.29 -3.77 10.66
CA PRO A 171 -3.26 -3.87 11.75
C PRO A 171 -4.39 -4.88 11.49
N LYS A 172 -4.90 -4.95 10.26
CA LYS A 172 -5.96 -5.90 9.89
C LYS A 172 -5.47 -7.34 9.99
N VAL A 173 -4.24 -7.60 9.50
CA VAL A 173 -3.66 -8.95 9.51
C VAL A 173 -3.45 -9.48 10.92
N LYS A 174 -3.06 -8.62 11.88
CA LYS A 174 -2.83 -9.01 13.28
C LYS A 174 -4.04 -9.68 13.95
N SER A 175 -5.26 -9.46 13.44
CA SER A 175 -6.49 -10.11 13.91
C SER A 175 -7.14 -11.02 12.87
N ASN A 176 -6.59 -11.10 11.65
CA ASN A 176 -7.14 -11.90 10.56
C ASN A 176 -6.63 -13.35 10.63
N LYS A 177 -7.39 -14.21 11.31
CA LYS A 177 -7.04 -15.63 11.51
C LYS A 177 -6.73 -16.38 10.21
N LYS A 178 -7.38 -16.06 9.09
CA LYS A 178 -7.14 -16.73 7.80
C LYS A 178 -5.73 -16.42 7.29
N VAL A 179 -5.37 -15.14 7.23
CA VAL A 179 -4.03 -14.70 6.80
C VAL A 179 -2.96 -15.23 7.74
N LEU A 180 -3.16 -15.10 9.06
CA LEU A 180 -2.21 -15.62 10.05
C LEU A 180 -2.00 -17.12 9.94
N THR A 181 -3.06 -17.90 9.69
CA THR A 181 -2.95 -19.36 9.49
C THR A 181 -2.11 -19.69 8.27
N ILE A 182 -2.25 -18.96 7.17
CA ILE A 182 -1.42 -19.15 5.98
C ILE A 182 0.05 -18.86 6.32
N ILE A 183 0.33 -17.70 6.92
CA ILE A 183 1.71 -17.31 7.28
C ILE A 183 2.32 -18.32 8.27
N ALA A 184 1.58 -18.77 9.29
CA ALA A 184 2.03 -19.74 10.28
C ALA A 184 2.41 -21.11 9.69
N ASN A 185 1.85 -21.46 8.53
CA ASN A 185 2.02 -22.75 7.85
C ASN A 185 2.80 -22.63 6.53
N LEU A 186 3.52 -21.53 6.29
CA LEU A 186 4.38 -21.40 5.11
C LEU A 186 5.40 -22.56 5.02
N PRO A 187 5.72 -23.04 3.81
CA PRO A 187 6.66 -24.14 3.63
C PRO A 187 8.06 -23.80 4.17
N VAL A 188 8.80 -24.86 4.53
CA VAL A 188 10.21 -24.76 4.94
C VAL A 188 11.07 -24.85 3.70
N PHE A 189 11.67 -23.72 3.31
CA PHE A 189 12.66 -23.66 2.22
C PHE A 189 14.09 -23.80 2.77
N GLN A 190 15.07 -23.85 1.87
CA GLN A 190 16.49 -23.87 2.26
C GLN A 190 16.82 -22.68 3.16
N GLY A 191 17.51 -22.94 4.28
CA GLY A 191 17.82 -21.92 5.30
C GLY A 191 16.62 -21.48 6.14
N ASP A 192 15.45 -22.10 5.95
CA ASP A 192 14.19 -21.79 6.62
C ASP A 192 13.86 -20.29 6.63
N ALA A 193 13.83 -19.70 5.43
CA ALA A 193 13.64 -18.26 5.22
C ALA A 193 12.40 -17.67 5.94
N TYR A 194 11.38 -18.49 6.23
CA TYR A 194 10.16 -18.06 6.90
C TYR A 194 10.10 -18.34 8.40
N LYS A 195 11.15 -18.91 9.01
CA LYS A 195 11.16 -19.32 10.44
C LYS A 195 10.59 -18.26 11.39
N GLU A 196 11.07 -17.03 11.26
CA GLU A 196 10.68 -15.92 12.15
C GLU A 196 9.22 -15.51 11.94
N VAL A 197 8.79 -15.33 10.68
CA VAL A 197 7.42 -14.89 10.37
C VAL A 197 6.39 -15.96 10.73
N ARG A 198 6.70 -17.26 10.55
CA ARG A 198 5.83 -18.35 11.01
C ARG A 198 5.64 -18.32 12.52
N SER A 199 6.73 -18.10 13.26
CA SER A 199 6.71 -18.04 14.72
C SER A 199 5.87 -16.85 15.22
N LYS A 200 6.06 -15.65 14.63
CA LYS A 200 5.26 -14.46 14.96
C LYS A 200 3.78 -14.67 14.64
N ALA A 201 3.46 -15.28 13.49
CA ALA A 201 2.07 -15.56 13.13
C ALA A 201 1.38 -16.53 14.09
N LYS A 202 2.08 -17.56 14.59
CA LYS A 202 1.55 -18.48 15.62
C LYS A 202 1.25 -17.76 16.92
N LEU A 203 2.16 -16.90 17.39
CA LEU A 203 1.93 -16.10 18.59
C LEU A 203 0.69 -15.20 18.47
N LEU A 204 0.48 -14.58 17.30
CA LEU A 204 -0.72 -13.77 17.03
C LEU A 204 -2.01 -14.58 16.91
N LEU A 205 -1.94 -15.88 16.61
CA LEU A 205 -3.12 -16.77 16.61
C LEU A 205 -3.53 -17.20 18.02
N GLU A 206 -2.59 -17.17 18.96
CA GLU A 206 -2.77 -17.58 20.35
C GLU A 206 -3.20 -16.40 21.27
N SER A 207 -3.01 -15.16 20.82
CA SER A 207 -3.45 -13.93 21.51
C SER A 207 -4.93 -13.64 21.30
#